data_AF-A0A0G0AR80-F1
#
_entry.id   AF-A0A0G0AR80-F1
#
_cell.length_a   1.000
_cell.length_b   1.000
_cell.length_c   1.000
_cell.angle_alpha   90.00
_cell.angle_beta   90.00
_cell.angle_gamma   90.00
#
_symmetry.space_group_name_H-M   'P 1'
#
loop_
_entity.id
_entity.type
_entity.pdbx_description
1 polymer ?
#
loop_
_entity_poly.entity_id
_entity_poly.type
_entity_poly.pdbx_seq_one_letter_code
_entity_poly.pdbx_strand_id
1 'polypeptide(L)'
;MTIYLFQKKKELGAVISFSFAILTKTWPILFFIPIAKGIKNKKLIILIIVFPVLFVFIYGWLFKSSLIDIAKTIISYQGLWGIWGVWVILGRLGRLGVFWQKMTTLIFLVNFFCNSWFNKEKNLIKNILELLFFFFIFTANFSIQYFTWIIPFLILIKPRNYLFLIILISLFLFSFYYFWLYCVGCKITPTWLGATQNIIGFILWFSFIKVGYLSK
;
A
#
# COMPACT_ATOMS: atom_id res chain seq x y z
N MET A 1 -7.82 5.15 13.27
CA MET A 1 -8.03 6.32 14.16
C MET A 1 -8.23 7.62 13.38
N THR A 2 -7.29 8.03 12.50
CA THR A 2 -7.43 9.23 11.64
C THR A 2 -8.80 9.40 10.99
N ILE A 3 -9.29 8.38 10.26
CA ILE A 3 -10.59 8.43 9.56
C ILE A 3 -11.75 8.67 10.55
N TYR A 4 -11.75 7.95 11.67
CA TYR A 4 -12.76 8.10 12.73
C TYR A 4 -12.78 9.53 13.30
N LEU A 5 -11.61 10.11 13.56
CA LEU A 5 -11.50 11.47 14.09
C LEU A 5 -11.97 12.53 13.08
N PHE A 6 -11.71 12.34 11.79
CA PHE A 6 -12.30 13.18 10.73
C PHE A 6 -13.83 13.11 10.73
N GLN A 7 -14.41 11.92 10.86
CA GLN A 7 -15.87 11.76 10.95
C GLN A 7 -16.46 12.48 12.18
N LYS A 8 -15.71 12.52 13.29
CA LYS A 8 -16.06 13.27 14.51
C LYS A 8 -15.67 14.75 14.47
N LYS A 9 -15.22 15.27 13.31
CA LYS A 9 -14.78 16.66 13.12
C LYS A 9 -13.62 17.10 14.04
N LYS A 10 -12.83 16.16 14.57
CA LYS A 10 -11.66 16.41 15.44
C LYS A 10 -10.38 16.48 14.59
N GLU A 11 -10.19 17.57 13.84
CA GLU A 11 -9.11 17.70 12.84
C GLU A 11 -7.70 17.57 13.43
N LEU A 12 -7.41 18.26 14.54
CA LEU A 12 -6.10 18.21 15.18
C LEU A 12 -5.70 16.77 15.55
N GLY A 13 -6.61 16.05 16.23
CA GLY A 13 -6.38 14.66 16.58
C GLY A 13 -6.23 13.75 15.35
N ALA A 14 -7.00 14.01 14.29
CA ALA A 14 -6.89 13.25 13.05
C ALA A 14 -5.52 13.42 12.38
N VAL A 15 -5.03 14.67 12.33
CA VAL A 15 -3.71 15.03 11.79
C VAL A 15 -2.58 14.44 12.62
N ILE A 16 -2.63 14.57 13.95
CA ILE A 16 -1.64 13.97 14.85
C ILE A 16 -1.63 12.45 14.67
N SER A 17 -2.80 11.81 14.67
CA SER A 17 -2.91 10.36 14.44
C SER A 17 -2.36 9.93 13.07
N PHE A 18 -2.51 10.76 12.04
CA PHE A 18 -1.99 10.47 10.70
C PHE A 18 -0.46 10.63 10.65
N SER A 19 0.06 11.68 11.30
CA SER A 19 1.50 11.91 11.43
C SER A 19 2.19 10.77 12.17
N PHE A 20 1.61 10.28 13.27
CA PHE A 20 2.08 9.07 13.96
C PHE A 20 1.97 7.81 13.10
N ALA A 21 0.93 7.68 12.28
CA ALA A 21 0.82 6.54 11.36
C ALA A 21 1.99 6.52 10.35
N ILE A 22 2.35 7.69 9.79
CA ILE A 22 3.51 7.86 8.88
C ILE A 22 4.83 7.55 9.61
N LEU A 23 4.95 7.96 10.87
CA LEU A 23 6.12 7.64 11.69
C LEU A 23 6.28 6.14 11.89
N THR A 24 5.19 5.42 12.20
CA THR A 24 5.23 3.97 12.46
C THR A 24 5.50 3.16 11.18
N LYS A 25 4.91 3.57 10.06
CA LYS A 25 5.12 2.98 8.72
C LYS A 25 5.04 4.07 7.68
N THR A 26 5.84 4.01 6.63
CA THR A 26 5.89 5.07 5.61
C THR A 26 4.66 5.12 4.70
N TRP A 27 4.03 3.99 4.38
CA TRP A 27 2.92 3.87 3.42
C TRP A 27 1.68 4.75 3.63
N PRO A 28 1.23 5.09 4.86
CA PRO A 28 0.16 6.04 5.08
C PRO A 28 0.37 7.38 4.37
N ILE A 29 1.62 7.78 4.08
CA ILE A 29 1.92 9.00 3.32
C ILE A 29 1.25 9.03 1.94
N LEU A 30 0.97 7.87 1.34
CA LEU A 30 0.25 7.78 0.07
C LEU A 30 -1.13 8.44 0.17
N PHE A 31 -1.76 8.41 1.34
CA PHE A 31 -3.07 9.04 1.57
C PHE A 31 -2.96 10.51 1.99
N PHE A 32 -1.79 11.15 1.84
CA PHE A 32 -1.62 12.56 2.19
C PHE A 32 -2.62 13.47 1.47
N ILE A 33 -2.80 13.32 0.16
CA ILE A 33 -3.68 14.17 -0.64
C ILE A 33 -5.15 14.10 -0.20
N PRO A 34 -5.81 12.93 -0.09
CA PRO A 34 -7.20 12.88 0.34
C PRO A 34 -7.38 13.39 1.78
N ILE A 35 -6.40 13.15 2.65
CA ILE A 35 -6.41 13.68 4.02
C ILE A 35 -6.26 15.20 4.03
N ALA A 36 -5.31 15.76 3.29
CA ALA A 36 -5.08 17.20 3.17
C ALA A 36 -6.27 17.94 2.56
N LYS A 37 -6.96 17.34 1.59
CA LYS A 37 -8.23 17.85 1.03
C LYS A 37 -9.33 17.91 2.09
N GLY A 38 -9.40 16.91 2.98
CA GLY A 38 -10.41 16.82 4.05
C GLY A 38 -10.20 17.76 5.24
N ILE A 39 -9.01 18.32 5.43
CA ILE A 39 -8.71 19.27 6.51
C ILE A 39 -9.22 20.68 6.14
N LYS A 40 -10.07 21.29 6.98
CA LYS A 40 -10.52 22.67 6.82
C LYS A 40 -9.46 23.67 7.24
N ASN A 41 -8.85 23.47 8.41
CA ASN A 41 -7.78 24.34 8.88
C ASN A 41 -6.43 23.95 8.26
N LYS A 42 -6.09 24.57 7.12
CA LYS A 42 -4.87 24.26 6.37
C LYS A 42 -3.57 24.44 7.16
N LYS A 43 -3.56 25.26 8.21
CA LYS A 43 -2.39 25.42 9.11
C LYS A 43 -2.01 24.09 9.78
N LEU A 44 -2.97 23.20 10.01
CA LEU A 44 -2.71 21.90 10.64
C LEU A 44 -1.90 20.96 9.74
N ILE A 45 -1.89 21.16 8.41
CA ILE A 45 -1.18 20.26 7.47
C ILE A 45 0.31 20.19 7.81
N ILE A 46 0.91 21.28 8.33
CA ILE A 46 2.32 21.30 8.72
C ILE A 46 2.64 20.21 9.76
N LEU A 47 1.70 19.93 10.66
CA LEU A 47 1.87 18.94 11.72
C LEU A 47 1.98 17.51 11.17
N ILE A 48 1.57 17.24 9.93
CA ILE A 48 1.76 15.94 9.29
C ILE A 48 3.26 15.62 9.17
N ILE A 49 4.08 16.64 8.86
CA ILE A 49 5.53 16.49 8.64
C ILE A 49 6.32 16.65 9.94
N VAL A 50 5.80 17.44 10.90
CA VAL A 50 6.50 17.76 12.16
C VAL A 50 6.94 16.50 12.92
N PHE A 51 6.06 15.53 13.16
CA PHE A 51 6.45 14.35 13.96
C PHE A 51 7.45 13.44 13.23
N PRO A 52 7.26 13.05 11.96
CA PRO A 52 8.28 12.30 11.22
C PRO A 52 9.65 12.96 11.26
N VAL A 53 9.73 14.28 11.03
CA VAL A 53 10.99 15.02 11.04
C VAL A 53 11.60 15.09 12.44
N LEU A 54 10.80 15.42 13.46
CA LEU A 54 11.24 15.46 14.85
C LEU A 54 11.85 14.12 15.28
N PHE A 55 11.20 13.01 14.92
CA PHE A 55 11.69 11.68 15.28
C PHE A 55 12.93 11.24 14.50
N VAL A 56 13.15 11.76 13.28
CA VAL A 56 14.44 11.58 12.58
C VAL A 56 15.56 12.23 13.38
N PHE A 57 15.35 13.43 13.94
CA PHE A 57 16.35 14.10 14.79
C PHE A 57 16.55 13.36 16.12
N ILE A 58 15.47 12.93 16.78
CA ILE A 58 15.56 12.14 18.02
C ILE A 58 16.33 10.83 17.76
N TYR A 59 16.05 10.15 16.64
CA TYR A 59 16.77 8.94 16.24
C TYR A 59 18.27 9.22 16.02
N GLY A 60 18.60 10.28 15.27
CA GLY A 60 20.00 10.70 15.05
C GLY A 60 20.73 10.99 16.37
N TRP A 61 20.05 11.64 17.33
CA TRP A 61 20.61 11.92 18.65
C TRP A 61 20.81 10.67 19.50
N LEU A 62 19.80 9.80 19.61
CA LEU A 62 19.86 8.58 20.45
C LEU A 62 20.85 7.55 19.92
N PHE A 63 20.91 7.35 18.61
CA PHE A 63 21.74 6.32 17.98
C PHE A 63 23.06 6.87 17.41
N LYS A 64 23.33 8.17 17.59
CA LYS A 64 24.50 8.88 17.05
C LYS A 64 24.65 8.69 15.53
N SER A 65 23.52 8.54 14.83
CA SER A 65 23.46 8.35 13.38
C SER A 65 23.49 9.68 12.66
N SER A 66 24.26 9.78 11.58
CA SER A 66 24.27 10.99 10.75
C SER A 66 23.02 11.06 9.85
N LEU A 67 22.57 12.27 9.50
CA LEU A 67 21.49 12.46 8.52
C LEU A 67 21.83 11.83 7.16
N ILE A 68 23.12 11.80 6.82
CA ILE A 68 23.63 11.19 5.58
C ILE A 68 23.37 9.68 5.59
N ASP A 69 23.58 9.00 6.72
CA ASP A 69 23.36 7.56 6.82
C ASP A 69 21.87 7.20 6.73
N ILE A 70 21.02 8.04 7.33
CA ILE A 70 19.55 7.91 7.20
C ILE A 70 19.14 8.09 5.74
N ALA A 71 19.64 9.14 5.06
CA ALA A 71 19.36 9.38 3.65
C ALA A 71 19.86 8.25 2.74
N LYS A 72 21.08 7.74 2.99
CA LYS A 72 21.62 6.56 2.29
C LYS A 72 20.69 5.37 2.42
N THR A 73 20.21 5.08 3.64
CA THR A 73 19.26 3.97 3.90
C THR A 73 17.99 4.10 3.07
N ILE A 74 17.43 5.30 2.95
CA ILE A 74 16.23 5.56 2.13
C ILE A 74 16.53 5.34 0.64
N ILE A 75 17.66 5.85 0.15
CA ILE A 75 18.06 5.76 -1.27
C ILE A 75 18.46 4.33 -1.64
N SER A 76 19.06 3.58 -0.73
CA SER A 76 19.48 2.19 -0.94
C SER A 76 18.34 1.20 -0.75
N TYR A 77 17.20 1.63 -0.20
CA TYR A 77 16.05 0.76 0.01
C TYR A 77 15.58 0.14 -1.31
N GLN A 78 15.38 -1.17 -1.28
CA GLN A 78 14.88 -1.95 -2.40
C GLN A 78 13.56 -2.59 -2.00
N GLY A 79 12.57 -2.45 -2.88
CA GLY A 79 11.30 -3.13 -2.71
C GLY A 79 11.43 -4.62 -2.99
N LEU A 80 10.52 -5.40 -2.42
CA LEU A 80 10.29 -6.76 -2.89
C LEU A 80 9.43 -6.69 -4.15
N TRP A 81 9.88 -7.38 -5.20
CA TRP A 81 9.11 -7.46 -6.44
C TRP A 81 7.78 -8.18 -6.20
N GLY A 82 6.72 -7.71 -6.85
CA GLY A 82 5.38 -8.23 -6.73
C GLY A 82 5.29 -9.67 -7.25
N ILE A 83 4.81 -10.57 -6.39
CA ILE A 83 4.64 -12.00 -6.68
C ILE A 83 3.20 -12.36 -7.08
N TRP A 84 2.47 -11.43 -7.69
CA TRP A 84 1.09 -11.65 -8.11
C TRP A 84 0.73 -10.88 -9.39
N GLY A 85 -0.39 -11.23 -10.02
CA GLY A 85 -0.88 -10.57 -11.23
C GLY A 85 0.13 -10.60 -12.38
N VAL A 86 0.11 -9.55 -13.21
CA VAL A 86 1.05 -9.38 -14.32
C VAL A 86 2.49 -9.16 -13.85
N TRP A 87 2.67 -8.70 -12.60
CA TRP A 87 3.99 -8.42 -12.04
C TRP A 87 4.83 -9.68 -11.85
N VAL A 88 4.22 -10.86 -11.64
CA VAL A 88 4.95 -12.15 -11.62
C VAL A 88 5.71 -12.38 -12.91
N ILE A 89 5.06 -12.11 -14.05
CA ILE A 89 5.62 -12.36 -15.37
C ILE A 89 6.82 -11.43 -15.59
N LEU A 90 6.66 -10.14 -15.29
CA LEU A 90 7.73 -9.15 -15.40
C LEU A 90 8.91 -9.46 -14.45
N GLY A 91 8.62 -9.94 -13.24
CA GLY A 91 9.64 -10.32 -12.25
C GLY A 91 10.39 -11.60 -12.59
N ARG A 92 9.77 -12.52 -13.35
CA ARG A 92 10.41 -13.74 -13.86
C ARG A 92 11.19 -13.49 -15.15
N LEU A 93 10.65 -12.65 -16.04
CA LEU A 93 11.27 -12.33 -17.35
C LEU A 93 12.52 -11.47 -17.21
N GLY A 94 12.62 -10.67 -16.16
CA GLY A 94 13.87 -10.02 -15.84
C GLY A 94 14.19 -10.22 -14.37
N ARG A 95 15.42 -10.66 -14.10
CA ARG A 95 16.18 -10.17 -12.95
C ARG A 95 16.31 -8.65 -13.09
N LEU A 96 15.19 -7.94 -13.00
CA LEU A 96 15.09 -6.51 -13.22
C LEU A 96 15.93 -5.90 -12.12
N GLY A 97 17.12 -5.46 -12.51
CA GLY A 97 18.08 -4.87 -11.59
C GLY A 97 17.45 -3.71 -10.82
N VAL A 98 18.11 -3.31 -9.75
CA VAL A 98 17.69 -2.24 -8.83
C VAL A 98 17.18 -0.99 -9.58
N PHE A 99 17.79 -0.67 -10.72
CA PHE A 99 17.36 0.41 -11.60
C PHE A 99 15.89 0.31 -12.01
N TRP A 100 15.46 -0.82 -12.56
CA TRP A 100 14.09 -1.01 -13.05
C TRP A 100 13.06 -0.99 -11.92
N GLN A 101 13.39 -1.55 -10.76
CA GLN A 101 12.53 -1.47 -9.58
C GLN A 101 12.31 -0.03 -9.12
N LYS A 102 13.36 0.80 -9.14
CA LYS A 102 13.26 2.22 -8.81
C LYS A 102 12.45 2.97 -9.86
N MET A 103 12.65 2.68 -11.15
CA MET A 103 11.88 3.30 -12.23
C MET A 103 10.39 2.96 -12.16
N THR A 104 10.01 1.69 -11.99
CA THR A 104 8.60 1.31 -11.86
C THR A 104 7.96 1.90 -10.61
N THR A 105 8.70 1.98 -9.50
CA THR A 105 8.24 2.66 -8.28
C THR A 105 8.01 4.15 -8.52
N LEU A 106 8.94 4.84 -9.20
CA LEU A 106 8.81 6.27 -9.51
C LEU A 106 7.59 6.52 -10.42
N ILE A 107 7.46 5.74 -11.50
CA ILE A 107 6.31 5.80 -12.41
C ILE A 107 5.01 5.56 -11.63
N PHE A 108 4.98 4.55 -10.76
CA PHE A 108 3.83 4.28 -9.91
C PHE A 108 3.49 5.48 -9.01
N LEU A 109 4.48 6.03 -8.28
CA LEU A 109 4.26 7.15 -7.36
C LEU A 109 3.73 8.39 -8.08
N VAL A 110 4.32 8.76 -9.22
CA VAL A 110 3.87 9.89 -10.03
C VAL A 110 2.42 9.68 -10.45
N ASN A 111 2.10 8.53 -11.05
CA ASN A 111 0.73 8.25 -11.49
C ASN A 111 -0.25 8.15 -10.32
N PHE A 112 0.16 7.58 -9.18
CA PHE A 112 -0.65 7.47 -7.98
C PHE A 112 -1.01 8.86 -7.42
N PHE A 113 -0.02 9.74 -7.26
CA PHE A 113 -0.26 11.09 -6.75
C PHE A 113 -1.04 11.96 -7.75
N CYS A 114 -0.80 11.83 -9.05
CA CYS A 114 -1.63 12.44 -10.08
C CYS A 114 -3.09 11.99 -9.97
N ASN A 115 -3.34 10.67 -9.93
CA ASN A 115 -4.68 10.11 -9.77
C ASN A 115 -5.35 10.61 -8.47
N SER A 116 -4.61 10.63 -7.36
CA SER A 116 -5.10 11.14 -6.07
C SER A 116 -5.43 12.63 -6.08
N TRP A 117 -4.63 13.43 -6.79
CA TRP A 117 -4.86 14.87 -6.97
C TRP A 117 -6.11 15.14 -7.82
N PHE A 118 -6.31 14.41 -8.91
CA PHE A 118 -7.45 14.61 -9.80
C PHE A 118 -8.73 13.90 -9.33
N ASN A 119 -8.65 12.98 -8.37
CA ASN A 119 -9.83 12.34 -7.81
C ASN A 119 -10.77 13.37 -7.12
N LYS A 120 -12.03 13.38 -7.55
CA LYS A 120 -13.10 14.27 -7.09
C LYS A 120 -14.01 13.64 -6.02
N GLU A 121 -13.80 12.37 -5.65
CA GLU A 121 -14.60 11.71 -4.61
C GLU A 121 -14.47 12.45 -3.27
N LYS A 122 -15.62 12.94 -2.77
CA LYS A 122 -15.73 13.74 -1.54
C LYS A 122 -15.73 12.86 -0.28
N ASN A 123 -16.22 11.62 -0.39
CA ASN A 123 -16.23 10.69 0.72
C ASN A 123 -14.82 10.11 0.92
N LEU A 124 -14.22 10.41 2.08
CA LEU A 124 -12.84 9.99 2.40
C LEU A 124 -12.64 8.47 2.32
N ILE A 125 -13.62 7.66 2.77
CA ILE A 125 -13.51 6.19 2.76
C ILE A 125 -13.53 5.67 1.32
N LYS A 126 -14.44 6.18 0.49
CA LYS A 126 -14.50 5.81 -0.93
C LYS A 126 -13.24 6.24 -1.67
N ASN A 127 -12.77 7.46 -1.43
CA ASN A 127 -11.54 7.96 -2.06
C ASN A 127 -10.32 7.09 -1.68
N ILE A 128 -10.17 6.73 -0.39
CA ILE A 128 -9.12 5.80 0.04
C ILE A 128 -9.29 4.42 -0.61
N LEU A 129 -10.52 3.89 -0.71
CA LEU A 129 -10.77 2.61 -1.38
C LEU A 129 -10.34 2.65 -2.86
N GLU A 130 -10.69 3.70 -3.59
CA GLU A 130 -10.28 3.88 -4.99
C GLU A 130 -8.77 3.97 -5.14
N LEU A 131 -8.10 4.68 -4.24
CA LEU A 131 -6.64 4.74 -4.20
C LEU A 131 -6.01 3.38 -3.86
N LEU A 132 -6.64 2.57 -3.00
CA LEU A 132 -6.19 1.21 -2.73
C LEU A 132 -6.36 0.32 -3.97
N PHE A 133 -7.48 0.42 -4.71
CA PHE A 133 -7.62 -0.26 -5.99
C PHE A 133 -6.49 0.13 -6.96
N PHE A 134 -6.24 1.44 -7.12
CA PHE A 134 -5.12 1.94 -7.93
C PHE A 134 -3.80 1.33 -7.45
N PHE A 135 -3.52 1.39 -6.14
CA PHE A 135 -2.32 0.85 -5.53
C PHE A 135 -2.12 -0.60 -5.95
N PHE A 136 -3.06 -1.49 -5.64
CA PHE A 136 -2.91 -2.91 -5.93
C PHE A 136 -2.78 -3.18 -7.43
N ILE A 137 -3.53 -2.52 -8.30
CA ILE A 137 -3.43 -2.81 -9.74
C ILE A 137 -2.06 -2.43 -10.30
N PHE A 138 -1.55 -1.25 -9.93
CA PHE A 138 -0.42 -0.63 -10.62
C PHE A 138 0.91 -0.68 -9.86
N THR A 139 0.94 -1.06 -8.58
CA THR A 139 2.22 -1.17 -7.87
C THR A 139 2.92 -2.49 -8.17
N ALA A 140 4.15 -2.36 -8.68
CA ALA A 140 5.02 -3.49 -8.99
C ALA A 140 5.72 -4.06 -7.75
N ASN A 141 5.83 -3.30 -6.65
CA ASN A 141 6.71 -3.63 -5.52
C ASN A 141 5.95 -3.58 -4.20
N PHE A 142 5.30 -4.68 -3.82
CA PHE A 142 4.69 -4.82 -2.49
C PHE A 142 4.56 -6.28 -2.05
N SER A 143 4.48 -6.49 -0.74
CA SER A 143 4.27 -7.80 -0.14
C SER A 143 2.78 -8.16 -0.09
N ILE A 144 2.45 -9.42 -0.36
CA ILE A 144 1.08 -9.93 -0.39
C ILE A 144 0.27 -9.58 0.87
N GLN A 145 0.91 -9.51 2.05
CA GLN A 145 0.24 -9.19 3.31
C GLN A 145 -0.58 -7.89 3.25
N TYR A 146 -0.19 -6.95 2.39
CA TYR A 146 -0.85 -5.67 2.24
C TYR A 146 -2.24 -5.78 1.59
N PHE A 147 -2.61 -6.91 0.98
CA PHE A 147 -4.00 -7.12 0.54
C PHE A 147 -5.02 -6.99 1.68
N THR A 148 -4.60 -7.24 2.92
CA THR A 148 -5.45 -7.04 4.10
C THR A 148 -5.87 -5.58 4.29
N TRP A 149 -5.11 -4.61 3.75
CA TRP A 149 -5.40 -3.19 3.90
C TRP A 149 -6.71 -2.76 3.24
N ILE A 150 -7.11 -3.39 2.13
CA ILE A 150 -8.34 -3.01 1.43
C ILE A 150 -9.59 -3.57 2.10
N ILE A 151 -9.48 -4.68 2.84
CA ILE A 151 -10.61 -5.42 3.41
C ILE A 151 -11.52 -4.53 4.28
N PRO A 152 -11.01 -3.74 5.25
CA PRO A 152 -11.87 -2.86 6.04
C PRO A 152 -12.69 -1.89 5.19
N PHE A 153 -12.12 -1.37 4.11
CA PHE A 153 -12.81 -0.41 3.24
C PHE A 153 -13.87 -1.07 2.37
N LEU A 154 -13.62 -2.29 1.88
CA LEU A 154 -14.62 -3.10 1.17
C LEU A 154 -15.83 -3.38 2.08
N ILE A 155 -15.58 -3.76 3.34
CA ILE A 155 -16.63 -4.03 4.32
C ILE A 155 -17.43 -2.77 4.65
N LEU A 156 -16.77 -1.63 4.83
CA LEU A 156 -17.43 -0.37 5.19
C LEU A 156 -18.30 0.22 4.07
N ILE A 157 -18.01 -0.06 2.80
CA ILE A 157 -18.74 0.54 1.68
C ILE A 157 -19.94 -0.33 1.26
N LYS A 158 -19.71 -1.56 0.78
CA LYS A 158 -20.77 -2.48 0.33
C LYS A 158 -20.29 -3.94 0.43
N PRO A 159 -20.36 -4.59 1.60
CA PRO A 159 -19.72 -5.87 1.84
C PRO A 159 -20.21 -6.98 0.89
N ARG A 160 -21.52 -7.03 0.60
CA ARG A 160 -22.10 -8.04 -0.30
C ARG A 160 -21.54 -7.96 -1.73
N ASN A 161 -21.27 -6.75 -2.22
CA ASN A 161 -20.76 -6.55 -3.57
C ASN A 161 -19.29 -6.98 -3.71
N TYR A 162 -18.56 -7.05 -2.60
CA TYR A 162 -17.12 -7.35 -2.58
C TYR A 162 -16.79 -8.70 -1.95
N LEU A 163 -17.80 -9.50 -1.59
CA LEU A 163 -17.60 -10.79 -0.93
C LEU A 163 -16.68 -11.72 -1.75
N PHE A 164 -16.90 -11.79 -3.06
CA PHE A 164 -16.06 -12.58 -3.95
C PHE A 164 -14.59 -12.12 -3.92
N LEU A 165 -14.34 -10.81 -3.96
CA LEU A 165 -12.99 -10.25 -3.89
C LEU A 165 -12.33 -10.57 -2.54
N ILE A 166 -13.08 -10.46 -1.43
CA ILE A 166 -12.59 -10.78 -0.08
C ILE A 166 -12.24 -12.28 0.03
N ILE A 167 -13.05 -13.18 -0.55
CA ILE A 167 -12.78 -14.61 -0.58
C ILE A 167 -11.49 -14.88 -1.38
N LEU A 168 -11.34 -14.29 -2.56
CA LEU A 168 -10.13 -14.46 -3.37
C LEU A 168 -8.88 -13.94 -2.65
N ILE A 169 -8.94 -12.79 -1.99
CA ILE A 169 -7.84 -12.27 -1.17
C ILE A 169 -7.47 -13.29 -0.08
N SER A 170 -8.46 -13.80 0.64
CA SER A 170 -8.26 -14.77 1.73
C SER A 170 -7.62 -16.05 1.23
N LEU A 171 -8.11 -16.63 0.13
CA LEU A 171 -7.56 -17.83 -0.49
C LEU A 171 -6.12 -17.61 -0.97
N PHE A 172 -5.87 -16.48 -1.62
CA PHE A 172 -4.54 -16.11 -2.09
C PHE A 172 -3.55 -16.00 -0.91
N LEU A 173 -3.88 -15.24 0.12
CA LEU A 173 -3.06 -15.10 1.31
C LEU A 173 -2.83 -16.44 2.01
N PHE A 174 -3.89 -17.23 2.22
CA PHE A 174 -3.81 -18.54 2.85
C PHE A 174 -2.84 -19.46 2.11
N SER A 175 -2.89 -19.50 0.77
CA SER A 175 -2.00 -20.34 -0.03
C SER A 175 -0.52 -19.99 0.14
N PHE A 176 -0.17 -18.71 0.30
CA PHE A 176 1.20 -18.27 0.52
C PHE A 176 1.66 -18.47 1.96
N TYR A 177 0.80 -18.18 2.95
CA TYR A 177 1.15 -18.41 4.36
C TYR A 177 1.28 -19.91 4.68
N TYR A 178 0.42 -20.75 4.09
CA TYR A 178 0.56 -22.19 4.17
C TYR A 178 1.94 -22.64 3.64
N PHE A 179 2.32 -22.15 2.46
CA PHE A 179 3.63 -22.43 1.89
C PHE A 179 4.79 -21.95 2.78
N TRP A 180 4.71 -20.73 3.31
CA TRP A 180 5.72 -20.16 4.20
C TRP A 180 5.76 -20.78 5.60
N LEU A 181 4.76 -21.53 6.03
CA LEU A 181 4.82 -22.23 7.32
C LEU A 181 5.36 -23.65 7.16
N TYR A 182 4.89 -24.36 6.13
CA TYR A 182 5.14 -25.78 6.00
C TYR A 182 6.22 -26.14 4.99
N CYS A 183 6.70 -25.18 4.18
CA CYS A 183 7.58 -25.47 3.06
C CYS A 183 8.76 -24.50 2.89
N VAL A 184 9.13 -23.77 3.96
CA VAL A 184 10.31 -22.86 3.95
C VAL A 184 11.60 -23.58 3.58
N GLY A 185 11.76 -24.83 4.04
CA GLY A 185 12.93 -25.68 3.77
C GLY A 185 12.76 -26.65 2.60
N CYS A 186 11.65 -26.59 1.87
CA CYS A 186 11.43 -27.47 0.72
C CYS A 186 12.44 -27.14 -0.38
N LYS A 187 13.26 -28.12 -0.76
CA LYS A 187 14.17 -27.99 -1.92
C LYS A 187 13.41 -27.78 -3.23
N ILE A 188 12.18 -28.26 -3.31
CA ILE A 188 11.31 -28.15 -4.49
C ILE A 188 9.92 -27.71 -4.04
N THR A 189 9.52 -26.51 -4.43
CA THR A 189 8.11 -26.10 -4.39
C THR A 189 7.30 -27.01 -5.31
N PRO A 190 6.21 -27.64 -4.85
CA PRO A 190 5.34 -28.40 -5.74
C PRO A 190 4.85 -27.51 -6.89
N THR A 191 5.08 -27.95 -8.13
CA THR A 191 4.78 -27.18 -9.34
C THR A 191 3.31 -26.81 -9.42
N TRP A 192 2.41 -27.71 -9.00
CA TRP A 192 0.98 -27.47 -8.92
C TRP A 192 0.65 -26.30 -7.99
N LEU A 193 1.30 -26.18 -6.83
CA LEU A 193 1.04 -25.12 -5.86
C LEU A 193 1.44 -23.76 -6.43
N GLY A 194 2.64 -23.68 -7.04
CA GLY A 194 3.09 -22.47 -7.71
C GLY A 194 2.19 -22.07 -8.89
N ALA A 195 1.70 -23.04 -9.67
CA ALA A 195 0.73 -22.78 -10.73
C ALA A 195 -0.60 -22.25 -10.18
N THR A 196 -1.14 -22.89 -9.14
CA THR A 196 -2.37 -22.44 -8.46
C THR A 196 -2.23 -21.03 -7.89
N GLN A 197 -1.13 -20.72 -7.20
CA GLN A 197 -0.85 -19.38 -6.67
C GLN A 197 -0.83 -18.33 -7.79
N ASN A 198 -0.20 -18.61 -8.93
CA ASN A 198 -0.16 -17.68 -10.06
C ASN A 198 -1.54 -17.49 -10.70
N ILE A 199 -2.30 -18.57 -10.88
CA ILE A 199 -3.66 -18.51 -11.44
C ILE A 199 -4.57 -17.69 -10.53
N ILE A 200 -4.59 -17.99 -9.22
CA ILE A 200 -5.38 -17.24 -8.24
C ILE A 200 -4.92 -15.79 -8.21
N GLY A 201 -3.61 -15.53 -8.20
CA GLY A 201 -3.06 -14.17 -8.20
C GLY A 201 -3.45 -13.38 -9.44
N PHE A 202 -3.50 -14.02 -10.61
CA PHE A 202 -3.95 -13.39 -11.85
C PHE A 202 -5.46 -13.11 -11.85
N ILE A 203 -6.28 -14.09 -11.43
CA ILE A 203 -7.73 -13.91 -11.27
C ILE A 203 -8.03 -12.78 -10.28
N LEU A 204 -7.29 -12.73 -9.17
CA LEU A 204 -7.40 -11.69 -8.17
C LEU A 204 -7.06 -10.32 -8.78
N TRP A 205 -5.92 -10.19 -9.47
CA TRP A 205 -5.52 -8.96 -10.15
C TRP A 205 -6.56 -8.47 -11.15
N PHE A 206 -7.09 -9.38 -11.98
CA PHE A 206 -8.17 -9.04 -12.90
C PHE A 206 -9.45 -8.61 -12.17
N SER A 207 -9.77 -9.25 -11.04
CA SER A 207 -10.91 -8.88 -10.20
C SER A 207 -10.75 -7.47 -9.60
N PHE A 208 -9.54 -7.08 -9.19
CA PHE A 208 -9.25 -5.70 -8.78
C PHE A 208 -9.56 -4.71 -9.91
N ILE A 209 -9.13 -4.99 -11.14
CA ILE A 209 -9.40 -4.11 -12.30
C ILE A 209 -10.90 -4.02 -12.57
N LYS A 210 -11.57 -5.17 -12.66
CA LYS A 210 -13.01 -5.24 -12.93
C LYS A 210 -13.81 -4.44 -11.92
N VAL A 211 -13.53 -4.65 -10.63
CA VAL A 211 -14.27 -4.01 -9.53
C VAL A 211 -13.87 -2.54 -9.36
N GLY A 212 -12.59 -2.22 -9.44
CA GLY A 212 -12.06 -0.89 -9.15
C GLY A 212 -12.24 0.14 -10.27
N TYR A 213 -12.30 -0.31 -11.53
CA TYR A 213 -12.32 0.57 -12.70
C TYR A 213 -13.47 0.32 -13.67
N LEU A 214 -13.82 -0.95 -13.94
CA LEU A 214 -14.83 -1.29 -14.94
C LEU A 214 -16.26 -1.28 -14.39
N SER A 215 -16.44 -1.36 -13.07
CA SER A 215 -17.74 -1.41 -12.40
C SER A 215 -18.16 -0.07 -11.78
N LYS A 216 -17.52 1.04 -12.19
CA LYS A 216 -17.82 2.40 -11.74
C LYS A 216 -19.00 3.00 -12.49
#